data_AF-A0A0F6W0M8-F1
#
_entry.id   AF-A0A0F6W0M8-F1
#
_cell.length_a   1.000
_cell.length_b   1.000
_cell.length_c   1.000
_cell.angle_alpha   90.00
_cell.angle_beta   90.00
_cell.angle_gamma   90.00
#
_symmetry.space_group_name_H-M   'P 1'
#
loop_
_entity.id
_entity.type
_entity.pdbx_description
1 polymer ?
#
loop_
_entity_poly.entity_id
_entity_poly.type
_entity_poly.pdbx_seq_one_letter_code
_entity_poly.pdbx_strand_id
1 'polypeptide(L)'
;MQIDEGLSLMAALVLAAFTALAAIDGIYLHLVRYRLHACPETRREHALHTARAMLFGPIALVLFALPSAGALLWLGVGLAAADTVVELWDVFVEPDSRRELGGLSRGEYVLHVVLTILRTAAIALALAARPAEAWAWDAPSMLPGLSSFGAAIAANLVPGALVIAVVHVWLAVRGAQWARA
;
A
#
# COMPACT_ATOMS: atom_id res chain seq x y z
N MET A 1 -4.55 -12.71 -25.78
CA MET A 1 -3.78 -12.50 -24.55
C MET A 1 -4.37 -11.28 -23.85
N GLN A 2 -5.29 -11.52 -22.93
CA GLN A 2 -6.04 -10.45 -22.27
C GLN A 2 -6.08 -10.71 -20.77
N ILE A 3 -6.16 -9.63 -20.01
CA ILE A 3 -6.36 -9.69 -18.57
C ILE A 3 -7.80 -10.13 -18.31
N ASP A 4 -8.00 -10.99 -17.32
CA ASP A 4 -9.35 -11.35 -16.87
C ASP A 4 -10.03 -10.10 -16.27
N GLU A 5 -11.03 -9.57 -16.97
CA GLU A 5 -11.71 -8.34 -16.57
C GLU A 5 -12.51 -8.50 -15.27
N GLY A 6 -13.05 -9.69 -15.01
CA GLY A 6 -13.82 -9.98 -13.80
C GLY A 6 -12.93 -9.97 -12.57
N LEU A 7 -11.82 -10.71 -12.61
CA LEU A 7 -10.82 -10.72 -11.55
C LEU A 7 -10.16 -9.35 -11.38
N SER A 8 -9.88 -8.65 -12.47
CA SER A 8 -9.33 -7.28 -12.43
C SER A 8 -10.29 -6.29 -11.76
N LEU A 9 -11.59 -6.37 -12.05
CA LEU A 9 -12.59 -5.54 -11.40
C LEU A 9 -12.71 -5.87 -9.91
N MET A 10 -12.78 -7.16 -9.55
CA MET A 10 -12.82 -7.58 -8.15
C MET A 10 -11.58 -7.10 -7.39
N ALA A 11 -10.40 -7.26 -7.97
CA ALA A 11 -9.13 -6.77 -7.40
C ALA A 11 -9.20 -5.26 -7.12
N ALA A 12 -9.69 -4.47 -8.07
CA ALA A 12 -9.80 -3.02 -7.93
C ALA A 12 -10.83 -2.60 -6.87
N LEU A 13 -11.96 -3.31 -6.74
CA LEU A 13 -12.96 -3.04 -5.71
C LEU A 13 -12.44 -3.36 -4.30
N VAL A 14 -11.74 -4.49 -4.15
CA VAL A 14 -11.09 -4.84 -2.87
C VAL A 14 -9.98 -3.84 -2.55
N LEU A 15 -9.19 -3.41 -3.53
CA LEU A 15 -8.18 -2.37 -3.37
C LEU A 15 -8.81 -1.03 -2.93
N ALA A 16 -9.94 -0.64 -3.51
CA ALA A 16 -10.64 0.57 -3.12
C ALA A 16 -11.16 0.50 -1.68
N ALA A 17 -11.73 -0.63 -1.27
CA ALA A 17 -12.15 -0.88 0.11
C ALA A 17 -10.96 -0.83 1.08
N PHE A 18 -9.85 -1.49 0.74
CA PHE A 18 -8.58 -1.39 1.47
C PHE A 18 -8.14 0.07 1.62
N THR A 19 -8.12 0.83 0.52
CA THR A 19 -7.64 2.22 0.50
C THR A 19 -8.48 3.12 1.40
N ALA A 20 -9.80 2.95 1.39
CA ALA A 20 -10.72 3.70 2.24
C ALA A 20 -10.45 3.45 3.73
N LEU A 21 -10.24 2.19 4.12
CA LEU A 21 -9.92 1.83 5.51
C LEU A 21 -8.48 2.22 5.90
N ALA A 22 -7.53 2.08 4.97
CA ALA A 22 -6.13 2.45 5.18
C ALA A 22 -5.98 3.96 5.38
N ALA A 23 -6.88 4.78 4.83
CA ALA A 23 -6.95 6.20 5.13
C ALA A 23 -7.35 6.47 6.59
N ILE A 24 -8.21 5.64 7.19
CA ILE A 24 -8.56 5.76 8.61
C ILE A 24 -7.32 5.49 9.47
N ASP A 25 -6.59 4.43 9.16
CA ASP A 25 -5.35 4.06 9.85
C ASP A 25 -4.25 5.13 9.65
N GLY A 26 -3.75 5.24 8.42
CA GLY A 26 -2.60 6.03 8.06
C GLY A 26 -2.82 7.55 8.08
N ILE A 27 -4.05 8.06 8.04
CA ILE A 27 -4.33 9.50 8.14
C ILE A 27 -4.95 9.83 9.49
N TYR A 28 -6.13 9.28 9.78
CA TYR A 28 -6.87 9.69 10.97
C TYR A 28 -6.19 9.23 12.25
N LEU A 29 -5.85 7.94 12.39
CA LEU A 29 -5.20 7.44 13.60
C LEU A 29 -3.75 7.95 13.69
N HIS A 30 -2.96 7.76 12.64
CA HIS A 30 -1.50 7.97 12.71
C HIS A 30 -1.12 9.46 12.64
N LEU A 31 -1.74 10.25 11.76
CA LEU A 31 -1.36 11.65 11.58
C LEU A 31 -2.19 12.61 12.45
N VAL A 32 -3.50 12.38 12.58
CA VAL A 32 -4.40 13.33 13.25
C VAL A 32 -4.56 13.03 14.74
N ARG A 33 -4.97 11.81 15.09
CA ARG A 33 -5.33 11.45 16.47
C ARG A 33 -4.11 11.25 17.35
N TYR A 34 -3.21 10.36 16.95
CA TYR A 34 -2.01 10.02 17.75
C TYR A 34 -0.79 10.84 17.38
N ARG A 35 -0.80 11.48 16.19
CA ARG A 35 0.27 12.36 15.71
C ARG A 35 1.66 11.72 15.84
N LEU A 36 1.80 10.49 15.39
CA LEU A 36 3.02 9.68 15.60
C LEU A 36 4.28 10.39 15.11
N HIS A 37 4.18 11.12 14.00
CA HIS A 37 5.27 11.95 13.47
C HIS A 37 5.85 12.98 14.47
N ALA A 38 5.11 13.34 15.52
CA ALA A 38 5.51 14.31 16.53
C ALA A 38 6.12 13.69 17.80
N CYS A 39 6.06 12.36 17.97
CA CYS A 39 6.57 11.66 19.14
C CYS A 39 7.91 10.96 18.83
N PRO A 40 8.99 11.18 19.61
CA PRO A 40 10.27 10.51 19.38
C PRO A 40 10.19 8.97 19.38
N GLU A 41 9.33 8.39 20.21
CA GLU A 41 9.19 6.96 20.46
C GLU A 41 8.55 6.21 19.27
N THR A 42 7.71 6.89 18.49
CA THR A 42 6.98 6.34 17.34
C THR A 42 7.61 6.69 16.00
N ARG A 43 8.83 7.26 15.99
CA ARG A 43 9.55 7.63 14.75
C ARG A 43 9.79 6.45 13.83
N ARG A 44 10.12 5.29 14.40
CA ARG A 44 10.39 4.07 13.62
C ARG A 44 9.11 3.58 12.95
N GLU A 45 8.01 3.53 13.69
CA GLU A 45 6.68 3.23 13.17
C GLU A 45 6.29 4.23 12.05
N HIS A 46 6.40 5.54 12.29
CA HIS A 46 6.09 6.56 11.27
C HIS A 46 6.97 6.41 10.01
N ALA A 47 8.24 6.03 10.14
CA ALA A 47 9.12 5.77 9.01
C ALA A 47 8.67 4.54 8.20
N LEU A 48 8.22 3.47 8.86
CA LEU A 48 7.68 2.28 8.18
C LEU A 48 6.39 2.62 7.44
N HIS A 49 5.46 3.34 8.07
CA HIS A 49 4.25 3.84 7.40
C HIS A 49 4.56 4.78 6.23
N THR A 50 5.60 5.61 6.35
CA THR A 50 6.06 6.45 5.24
C THR A 50 6.54 5.57 4.07
N ALA A 51 7.32 4.51 4.35
CA ALA A 51 7.76 3.57 3.32
C ALA A 51 6.57 2.86 2.66
N ARG A 52 5.58 2.40 3.44
CA ARG A 52 4.34 1.79 2.89
C ARG A 52 3.56 2.77 2.02
N ALA A 53 3.40 4.02 2.46
CA ALA A 53 2.74 5.06 1.66
C ALA A 53 3.46 5.31 0.32
N MET A 54 4.78 5.29 0.32
CA MET A 54 5.60 5.44 -0.90
C MET A 54 5.50 4.22 -1.82
N LEU A 55 5.37 3.00 -1.29
CA LEU A 55 5.25 1.77 -2.07
C LEU A 55 3.85 1.60 -2.67
N PHE A 56 2.81 2.07 -1.99
CA PHE A 56 1.42 1.87 -2.39
C PHE A 56 1.11 2.42 -3.79
N GLY A 57 1.56 3.64 -4.12
CA GLY A 57 1.32 4.26 -5.43
C GLY A 57 1.88 3.43 -6.60
N PRO A 58 3.19 3.09 -6.60
CA PRO A 58 3.79 2.19 -7.58
C PRO A 58 3.11 0.81 -7.67
N ILE A 59 2.74 0.20 -6.55
CA ILE A 59 2.02 -1.09 -6.53
C ILE A 59 0.66 -0.95 -7.22
N ALA A 60 -0.13 0.06 -6.84
CA ALA A 60 -1.45 0.33 -7.44
C ALA A 60 -1.33 0.60 -8.95
N LEU A 61 -0.32 1.35 -9.36
CA LEU A 61 -0.06 1.63 -10.77
C LEU A 61 0.30 0.35 -11.54
N VAL A 62 1.31 -0.39 -11.07
CA VAL A 62 1.89 -1.50 -11.83
C VAL A 62 1.01 -2.75 -11.80
N LEU A 63 0.43 -3.12 -10.66
CA LEU A 63 -0.36 -4.35 -10.55
C LEU A 63 -1.82 -4.17 -10.93
N PHE A 64 -2.39 -2.98 -10.78
CA PHE A 64 -3.84 -2.78 -10.94
C PHE A 64 -4.21 -1.86 -12.11
N ALA A 65 -3.50 -0.75 -12.31
CA ALA A 65 -3.87 0.23 -13.33
C ALA A 65 -3.26 -0.07 -14.72
N LEU A 66 -2.05 -0.63 -14.76
CA LEU A 66 -1.37 -0.97 -16.01
C LEU A 66 -1.62 -2.44 -16.39
N PRO A 67 -1.74 -2.74 -17.69
CA PRO A 67 -1.79 -4.11 -18.19
C PRO A 67 -0.38 -4.75 -18.17
N SER A 68 0.26 -4.80 -17.01
CA SER A 68 1.65 -5.22 -16.82
C SER A 68 1.87 -6.69 -17.15
N ALA A 69 3.01 -6.97 -17.79
CA ALA A 69 3.53 -8.30 -18.10
C ALA A 69 5.06 -8.28 -18.05
N GLY A 70 5.69 -9.46 -18.20
CA GLY A 70 7.13 -9.64 -18.21
C GLY A 70 7.83 -8.95 -17.04
N ALA A 71 8.94 -8.27 -17.32
CA ALA A 71 9.73 -7.57 -16.31
C ALA A 71 8.92 -6.56 -15.46
N LEU A 72 7.92 -5.88 -16.04
CA LEU A 72 7.12 -4.90 -15.32
C LEU A 72 6.16 -5.57 -14.31
N LEU A 73 5.59 -6.72 -14.67
CA LEU A 73 4.79 -7.52 -13.73
C LEU A 73 5.66 -8.02 -12.57
N TRP A 74 6.86 -8.53 -12.86
CA TRP A 74 7.82 -8.96 -11.84
C TRP A 74 8.28 -7.82 -10.92
N LEU A 75 8.47 -6.60 -11.46
CA LEU A 75 8.70 -5.41 -10.64
C LEU A 75 7.54 -5.17 -9.68
N GLY A 76 6.29 -5.26 -10.14
CA GLY A 76 5.11 -5.12 -9.29
C GLY A 76 5.06 -6.16 -8.16
N VAL A 77 5.40 -7.42 -8.47
CA VAL A 77 5.53 -8.48 -7.45
C VAL A 77 6.63 -8.16 -6.44
N GLY A 78 7.78 -7.68 -6.91
CA GLY A 78 8.88 -7.27 -6.03
C GLY A 78 8.49 -6.11 -5.09
N LEU A 79 7.76 -5.12 -5.60
CA LEU A 79 7.24 -4.02 -4.79
C LEU A 79 6.24 -4.50 -3.73
N ALA A 80 5.32 -5.39 -4.09
CA ALA A 80 4.36 -5.99 -3.16
C ALA A 80 5.04 -6.85 -2.08
N ALA A 81 6.10 -7.58 -2.45
CA ALA A 81 6.93 -8.31 -1.49
C ALA A 81 7.65 -7.36 -0.53
N ALA A 82 8.23 -6.27 -1.05
CA ALA A 82 8.87 -5.25 -0.22
C ALA A 82 7.89 -4.61 0.77
N ASP A 83 6.68 -4.24 0.33
CA ASP A 83 5.63 -3.71 1.22
C ASP A 83 5.23 -4.71 2.31
N THR A 84 5.20 -6.00 1.97
CA THR A 84 4.93 -7.07 2.96
C THR A 84 6.05 -7.19 3.99
N VAL A 85 7.32 -7.05 3.59
CA VAL A 85 8.44 -7.04 4.54
C VAL A 85 8.36 -5.82 5.46
N VAL A 86 7.98 -4.65 4.94
CA VAL A 86 7.78 -3.44 5.74
C VAL A 86 6.62 -3.62 6.73
N GLU A 87 5.48 -4.19 6.29
CA GLU A 87 4.35 -4.50 7.18
C GLU A 87 4.74 -5.49 8.29
N LEU A 88 5.51 -6.53 7.99
CA LEU A 88 5.99 -7.46 9.00
C LEU A 88 6.92 -6.78 10.00
N TRP A 89 7.79 -5.89 9.53
CA TRP A 89 8.66 -5.12 10.41
C TRP A 89 7.86 -4.20 11.35
N ASP A 90 6.80 -3.59 10.83
CA ASP A 90 5.90 -2.72 11.60
C ASP A 90 5.29 -3.44 12.80
N VAL A 91 4.79 -4.67 12.60
CA VAL A 91 4.27 -5.53 13.68
C VAL A 91 5.29 -5.76 14.81
N PHE A 92 6.59 -5.81 14.50
CA PHE A 92 7.64 -5.97 15.52
C PHE A 92 7.98 -4.68 16.25
N VAL A 93 7.84 -3.52 15.61
CA VAL A 93 8.21 -2.20 16.16
C VAL A 93 7.05 -1.58 16.95
N GLU A 94 5.82 -1.79 16.49
CA GLU A 94 4.63 -1.10 16.98
C GLU A 94 4.40 -1.27 18.50
N PRO A 95 4.53 -2.46 19.11
CA PRO A 95 4.28 -2.61 20.56
C PRO A 95 5.18 -1.72 21.42
N ASP A 96 6.47 -1.60 21.04
CA ASP A 96 7.43 -0.77 21.74
C ASP A 96 7.17 0.72 21.47
N SER A 97 6.88 1.08 20.22
CA SER A 97 6.56 2.45 19.82
C SER A 97 5.29 2.99 20.49
N ARG A 98 4.27 2.13 20.71
CA ARG A 98 2.98 2.53 21.28
C ARG A 98 2.90 2.44 22.80
N ARG A 99 3.94 1.96 23.47
CA ARG A 99 3.92 1.70 24.93
C ARG A 99 3.54 2.94 25.75
N GLU A 100 4.08 4.11 25.39
CA GLU A 100 3.81 5.37 26.11
C GLU A 100 2.45 6.00 25.75
N LEU A 101 1.81 5.51 24.67
CA LEU A 101 0.48 5.91 24.24
C LEU A 101 -0.63 5.01 24.80
N GLY A 102 -0.29 4.09 25.71
CA GLY A 102 -1.23 3.11 26.27
C GLY A 102 -1.36 1.83 25.46
N GLY A 103 -0.46 1.61 24.49
CA GLY A 103 -0.46 0.45 23.60
C GLY A 103 -1.49 0.55 22.47
N LEU A 104 -1.57 -0.51 21.67
CA LEU A 104 -2.51 -0.59 20.55
C LEU A 104 -3.93 -0.82 21.03
N SER A 105 -4.89 -0.02 20.54
CA SER A 105 -6.29 -0.26 20.86
C SER A 105 -6.82 -1.51 20.18
N ARG A 106 -7.81 -2.19 20.76
CA ARG A 106 -8.45 -3.37 20.14
C ARG A 106 -9.03 -3.06 18.75
N GLY A 107 -9.57 -1.86 18.57
CA GLY A 107 -10.14 -1.43 17.29
C GLY A 107 -9.09 -1.26 16.20
N GLU A 108 -7.93 -0.71 16.55
CA GLU A 108 -6.78 -0.55 15.66
C GLU A 108 -6.18 -1.91 15.29
N TYR A 109 -6.05 -2.82 16.25
CA TYR A 109 -5.63 -4.21 15.97
C TYR A 109 -6.57 -4.93 14.98
N VAL A 110 -7.89 -4.82 15.17
CA VAL A 110 -8.87 -5.39 14.23
C VAL A 110 -8.76 -4.73 12.86
N LEU A 111 -8.59 -3.40 12.81
CA LEU A 111 -8.41 -2.66 11.57
C LEU A 111 -7.18 -3.19 10.80
N HIS A 112 -6.05 -3.39 11.47
CA HIS A 112 -4.83 -3.94 10.88
C HIS A 112 -5.05 -5.32 10.26
N VAL A 113 -5.68 -6.24 10.99
CA VAL A 113 -5.98 -7.58 10.46
C VAL A 113 -6.86 -7.49 9.21
N VAL A 114 -7.91 -6.65 9.23
CA VAL A 114 -8.79 -6.44 8.08
C VAL A 114 -8.02 -5.84 6.89
N LEU A 115 -7.15 -4.86 7.14
CA LEU A 115 -6.32 -4.24 6.11
C LEU A 115 -5.37 -5.25 5.46
N THR A 116 -4.69 -6.08 6.25
CA THR A 116 -3.79 -7.12 5.73
C THR A 116 -4.55 -8.14 4.87
N ILE A 117 -5.75 -8.55 5.28
CA ILE A 117 -6.60 -9.47 4.50
C ILE A 117 -7.02 -8.83 3.17
N LEU A 118 -7.54 -7.59 3.19
CA LEU A 118 -8.00 -6.91 1.99
C LEU A 118 -6.83 -6.65 1.01
N ARG A 119 -5.68 -6.19 1.51
CA ARG A 119 -4.47 -5.98 0.71
C ARG A 119 -4.03 -7.27 0.00
N THR A 120 -3.92 -8.34 0.77
CA THR A 120 -3.48 -9.65 0.26
C THR A 120 -4.46 -10.20 -0.78
N ALA A 121 -5.76 -10.11 -0.51
CA ALA A 121 -6.80 -10.54 -1.44
C ALA A 121 -6.78 -9.72 -2.74
N ALA A 122 -6.66 -8.39 -2.65
CA ALA A 122 -6.58 -7.52 -3.82
C ALA A 122 -5.37 -7.87 -4.71
N ILE A 123 -4.19 -8.06 -4.11
CA ILE A 123 -2.97 -8.44 -4.83
C ILE A 123 -3.14 -9.82 -5.47
N ALA A 124 -3.61 -10.82 -4.72
CA ALA A 124 -3.81 -12.17 -5.23
C ALA A 124 -4.76 -12.19 -6.45
N LEU A 125 -5.86 -11.45 -6.38
CA LEU A 125 -6.81 -11.29 -7.51
C LEU A 125 -6.15 -10.58 -8.71
N ALA A 126 -5.38 -9.51 -8.47
CA ALA A 126 -4.70 -8.79 -9.54
C ALA A 126 -3.67 -9.65 -10.28
N LEU A 127 -2.95 -10.50 -9.54
CA LEU A 127 -1.99 -11.45 -10.11
C LEU A 127 -2.71 -12.60 -10.83
N ALA A 128 -3.78 -13.14 -10.26
CA ALA A 128 -4.59 -14.19 -10.88
C ALA A 128 -5.28 -13.72 -12.16
N ALA A 129 -5.56 -12.42 -12.29
CA ALA A 129 -6.11 -11.84 -13.51
C ALA A 129 -5.12 -11.83 -14.69
N ARG A 130 -3.83 -12.09 -14.46
CA ARG A 130 -2.82 -12.13 -15.52
C ARG A 130 -2.83 -13.46 -16.26
N PRO A 131 -2.88 -13.47 -17.60
CA PRO A 131 -2.78 -14.70 -18.36
C PRO A 131 -1.39 -15.33 -18.18
N ALA A 132 -1.28 -16.64 -18.35
CA ALA A 132 -0.05 -17.39 -18.05
C ALA A 132 1.18 -16.85 -18.81
N GLU A 133 0.99 -16.39 -20.05
CA GLU A 133 2.05 -15.86 -20.90
C GLU A 133 2.62 -14.53 -20.39
N ALA A 134 1.84 -13.76 -19.61
CA ALA A 134 2.30 -12.49 -19.03
C ALA A 134 3.43 -12.69 -18.00
N TRP A 135 3.62 -13.90 -17.50
CA TRP A 135 4.63 -14.25 -16.50
C TRP A 135 5.98 -14.61 -17.11
N ALA A 136 6.04 -14.86 -18.42
CA ALA A 136 7.29 -15.14 -19.10
C ALA A 136 8.23 -13.94 -19.02
N TRP A 137 9.50 -14.17 -18.69
CA TRP A 137 10.48 -13.08 -18.47
C TRP A 137 10.70 -12.23 -19.73
N ASP A 138 10.64 -12.86 -20.89
CA ASP A 138 10.79 -12.27 -22.22
C ASP A 138 9.47 -11.74 -22.82
N ALA A 139 8.36 -11.81 -22.08
CA ALA A 139 7.11 -11.18 -22.50
C ALA A 139 7.28 -9.65 -22.58
N PRO A 140 6.51 -8.97 -23.46
CA PRO A 140 6.44 -7.52 -23.45
C PRO A 140 6.08 -6.97 -22.06
N SER A 141 6.61 -5.82 -21.68
CA SER A 141 6.31 -5.22 -20.37
C SER A 141 4.84 -4.82 -20.19
N MET A 142 4.09 -4.70 -21.28
CA MET A 142 2.67 -4.37 -21.28
C MET A 142 1.93 -5.25 -22.30
N LEU A 143 0.77 -5.77 -21.89
CA LEU A 143 -0.14 -6.49 -22.77
C LEU A 143 -0.92 -5.49 -23.64
N PRO A 144 -1.20 -5.84 -24.91
CA PRO A 144 -2.06 -5.03 -25.77
C PRO A 144 -3.52 -5.07 -25.31
N GLY A 145 -4.20 -3.92 -25.25
CA GLY A 145 -5.62 -3.84 -24.89
C GLY A 145 -6.07 -2.45 -24.45
N LEU A 146 -7.38 -2.21 -24.44
CA LEU A 146 -7.98 -1.02 -23.81
C LEU A 146 -7.97 -1.16 -22.29
N SER A 147 -7.92 -0.04 -21.56
CA SER A 147 -7.99 -0.06 -20.10
C SER A 147 -9.34 -0.57 -19.62
N SER A 148 -9.33 -1.54 -18.71
CA SER A 148 -10.55 -2.05 -18.08
C SER A 148 -11.13 -1.04 -17.10
N PHE A 149 -12.41 -1.21 -16.73
CA PHE A 149 -13.01 -0.38 -15.68
C PHE A 149 -12.28 -0.55 -14.32
N GLY A 150 -11.82 -1.76 -14.00
CA GLY A 150 -10.98 -2.01 -12.83
C GLY A 150 -9.67 -1.21 -12.85
N ALA A 151 -9.00 -1.15 -14.00
CA ALA A 151 -7.81 -0.33 -14.19
C ALA A 151 -8.10 1.16 -14.00
N ALA A 152 -9.25 1.66 -14.46
CA ALA A 152 -9.67 3.04 -14.26
C ALA A 152 -9.89 3.38 -12.78
N ILE A 153 -10.54 2.48 -12.01
CA ILE A 153 -10.68 2.64 -10.55
C ILE A 153 -9.31 2.75 -9.89
N ALA A 154 -8.41 1.81 -10.18
CA ALA A 154 -7.07 1.80 -9.60
C ALA A 154 -6.26 3.05 -9.97
N ALA A 155 -6.33 3.50 -11.22
CA ALA A 155 -5.66 4.72 -11.68
C ALA A 155 -6.12 5.96 -10.91
N ASN A 156 -7.39 6.05 -10.51
CA ASN A 156 -7.91 7.15 -9.70
C ASN A 156 -7.44 7.14 -8.24
N LEU A 157 -6.96 6.00 -7.73
CA LEU A 157 -6.38 5.92 -6.38
C LEU A 157 -4.93 6.45 -6.34
N VAL A 158 -4.21 6.40 -7.46
CA VAL A 158 -2.78 6.77 -7.54
C VAL A 158 -2.52 8.23 -7.16
N PRO A 159 -3.26 9.25 -7.63
CA PRO A 159 -3.04 10.63 -7.19
C PRO A 159 -3.18 10.81 -5.67
N GLY A 160 -4.18 10.17 -5.06
CA GLY A 160 -4.36 10.18 -3.61
C GLY A 160 -3.18 9.54 -2.89
N ALA A 161 -2.71 8.38 -3.37
CA ALA A 161 -1.52 7.72 -2.84
C ALA A 161 -0.28 8.62 -2.86
N LEU A 162 -0.05 9.32 -3.97
CA LEU A 162 1.09 10.25 -4.11
C LEU A 162 1.00 11.41 -3.11
N VAL A 163 -0.18 12.01 -2.95
CA VAL A 163 -0.39 13.09 -1.98
C VAL A 163 -0.09 12.59 -0.56
N ILE A 164 -0.61 11.43 -0.18
CA ILE A 164 -0.40 10.88 1.17
C ILE A 164 1.07 10.50 1.40
N ALA A 165 1.76 9.95 0.40
CA ALA A 165 3.20 9.69 0.48
C ALA A 165 3.99 10.99 0.72
N VAL A 166 3.68 12.06 -0.03
CA VAL A 166 4.32 13.37 0.14
C VAL A 166 4.08 13.93 1.55
N VAL A 167 2.85 13.83 2.06
CA VAL A 167 2.51 14.27 3.42
C VAL A 167 3.31 13.48 4.47
N HIS A 168 3.40 12.16 4.34
CA HIS A 168 4.17 11.33 5.27
C HIS A 168 5.66 11.68 5.26
N VAL A 169 6.25 11.83 4.08
CA VAL A 169 7.65 12.23 3.92
C VAL A 169 7.90 13.62 4.53
N TRP A 170 7.02 14.58 4.23
CA TRP A 170 7.14 15.93 4.78
C TRP A 170 7.09 15.94 6.31
N LEU A 171 6.15 15.20 6.90
CA LEU A 171 6.03 15.05 8.35
C LEU A 171 7.21 14.31 8.97
N ALA A 172 7.75 13.29 8.31
CA ALA A 172 8.94 12.57 8.77
C ALA A 172 10.17 13.50 8.84
N VAL A 173 10.35 14.35 7.82
CA VAL A 173 11.45 15.32 7.77
C VAL A 173 11.28 16.41 8.84
N ARG A 174 10.06 16.95 9.02
CA ARG A 174 9.81 18.00 10.02
C ARG A 174 9.86 17.48 11.46
N GLY A 175 9.27 16.32 11.74
CA GLY A 175 9.31 15.70 13.07
C GLY A 175 10.74 15.39 13.54
N ALA A 176 11.66 15.13 12.62
CA ALA A 176 13.08 14.96 12.92
C ALA A 176 13.81 16.26 13.34
N GLN A 177 13.24 17.43 13.07
CA GLN A 177 13.81 18.73 13.46
C GLN A 177 13.47 19.07 14.92
N TRP A 178 12.30 18.64 15.43
CA TRP A 178 11.83 19.02 16.77
C TRP A 178 12.50 18.27 17.93
N ALA A 179 13.12 17.11 17.70
CA ALA A 179 13.95 16.48 18.77
C ALA A 179 15.43 16.84 18.69
N ARG A 180 15.81 17.79 17.82
CA ARG A 180 17.17 18.34 17.75
C ARG A 180 17.24 19.77 18.32
N ALA A 181 16.11 20.34 18.71
CA ALA A 181 15.98 21.60 19.43
C ALA A 181 15.67 21.31 20.90
#